data_AF-A0A4W6EI49-F1
#
_entry.id   AF-A0A4W6EI49-F1
#
_cell.length_a   1.000
_cell.length_b   1.000
_cell.length_c   1.000
_cell.angle_alpha   90.00
_cell.angle_beta   90.00
_cell.angle_gamma   90.00
#
_symmetry.space_group_name_H-M   'P 1'
#
loop_
_entity.id
_entity.type
_entity.pdbx_description
1 polymer ?
#
loop_
_entity_poly.entity_id
_entity_poly.type
_entity_poly.pdbx_seq_one_letter_code
_entity_poly.pdbx_strand_id
1 'polypeptide(L)'
;MSCRKAVTSASSNFSLQSLRHLLILSSLCYLISGFSERDRAHHLMTTYPLIDGHNDLALQLRIHHNNRLSQIDLHDVSKLATDITRLQAGHVQAQMFAVYVMCGAQEKDAVRLTLEQIDVIRRMCTKYQEFELVTSAQELKNSKKIACLISIEGGHSIDSSLPALRMFYQLGVRSMALTHTCNTPWAESSSKLYSVYQRQNNSLTHFGKAVVEEMNRLGMIVDLSHTSWETSLAVLNHSKAPVIFSHSSSYSICNHGRNVPDWLLLELKKKRGLIMVNLHSKFISCRDEANISHVADHFDHIKKVIGAEWLGIGGDFEGAVSFPKGLEDVSKYPALIQELLHRNWTEGELADVLRRNFLRVFEEVEQVRNELNSIPPSEVQIPMEEVQNPCRLVLRPPDPRGLPSDQGPSSGPPGLLILAIVLLPSSVFLIE
;
A
#
# COMPACT_ATOMS: atom_id res chain seq x y z
N MET A 1 75.89 58.31 -15.88
CA MET A 1 76.47 59.03 -14.73
C MET A 1 75.70 58.64 -13.48
N SER A 2 76.44 58.43 -12.39
CA SER A 2 76.06 57.86 -11.10
C SER A 2 74.89 58.57 -10.39
N CYS A 3 74.05 57.81 -9.67
CA CYS A 3 73.60 58.25 -8.35
C CYS A 3 73.27 57.09 -7.39
N ARG A 4 73.63 57.33 -6.12
CA ARG A 4 73.73 56.39 -5.00
C ARG A 4 72.42 56.25 -4.20
N LYS A 5 72.33 55.08 -3.52
CA LYS A 5 71.60 54.68 -2.30
C LYS A 5 70.89 55.76 -1.46
N ALA A 6 69.73 55.39 -0.92
CA ALA A 6 69.46 55.44 0.52
C ALA A 6 68.35 54.45 0.92
N VAL A 7 68.67 53.54 1.84
CA VAL A 7 67.73 52.67 2.57
C VAL A 7 67.31 53.44 3.83
N THR A 8 66.01 53.49 4.12
CA THR A 8 65.50 53.85 5.45
C THR A 8 64.48 52.81 5.89
N SER A 9 64.70 52.27 7.09
CA SER A 9 63.79 51.40 7.82
C SER A 9 62.78 52.26 8.59
N ALA A 10 61.51 51.87 8.57
CA ALA A 10 60.52 52.31 9.54
C ALA A 10 59.62 51.12 9.90
N SER A 11 59.81 50.63 11.11
CA SER A 11 58.93 49.71 11.81
C SER A 11 57.62 50.40 12.14
N SER A 12 56.49 49.71 11.95
CA SER A 12 55.25 50.04 12.65
C SER A 12 54.52 48.77 13.04
N ASN A 13 54.21 48.73 14.34
CA ASN A 13 53.63 47.62 15.08
C ASN A 13 52.22 47.29 14.57
N PHE A 14 52.07 46.19 13.82
CA PHE A 14 50.77 45.54 13.66
C PHE A 14 50.43 44.80 14.95
N SER A 15 49.50 45.38 15.70
CA SER A 15 48.99 44.87 16.98
C SER A 15 48.51 43.42 16.88
N LEU A 16 49.04 42.55 17.74
CA LEU A 16 48.59 41.16 17.93
C LEU A 16 47.09 41.01 18.29
N GLN A 17 46.37 42.11 18.58
CA GLN A 17 44.94 42.06 18.89
C GLN A 17 44.04 41.85 17.66
N SER A 18 44.46 42.28 16.46
CA SER A 18 43.66 42.10 15.23
C SER A 18 43.69 40.67 14.71
N LEU A 19 44.79 39.93 14.90
CA LEU A 19 44.85 38.49 14.59
C LEU A 19 44.00 37.65 15.54
N ARG A 20 43.88 38.05 16.83
CA ARG A 20 43.02 37.33 17.79
C ARG A 20 41.54 37.43 17.42
N HIS A 21 41.07 38.56 16.90
CA HIS A 21 39.66 38.70 16.48
C HIS A 21 39.37 37.92 15.19
N LEU A 22 40.33 37.84 14.26
CA LEU A 22 40.17 37.06 13.03
C LEU A 22 40.20 35.54 13.30
N LEU A 23 41.02 35.08 14.25
CA LEU A 23 41.07 33.68 14.69
C LEU A 23 39.84 33.27 15.53
N ILE A 24 39.25 34.20 16.31
CA ILE A 24 38.02 33.94 17.05
C ILE A 24 36.80 33.91 16.11
N LEU A 25 36.76 34.75 15.07
CA LEU A 25 35.71 34.69 14.03
C LEU A 25 35.84 33.46 13.13
N SER A 26 37.06 33.00 12.79
CA SER A 26 37.24 31.72 12.09
C SER A 26 36.92 30.52 12.98
N SER A 27 37.15 30.62 14.29
CA SER A 27 36.81 29.57 15.25
C SER A 27 35.32 29.51 15.60
N LEU A 28 34.55 30.60 15.44
CA LEU A 28 33.09 30.56 15.54
C LEU A 28 32.42 30.01 14.26
N CYS A 29 33.02 30.20 13.08
CA CYS A 29 32.51 29.56 11.85
C CYS A 29 32.74 28.04 11.81
N TYR A 30 33.75 27.53 12.52
CA TYR A 30 33.97 26.08 12.67
C TYR A 30 33.03 25.39 13.68
N LEU A 31 32.24 26.16 14.45
CA LEU A 31 31.21 25.61 15.35
C LEU A 31 29.82 25.50 14.69
N ILE A 32 29.70 25.84 13.41
CA ILE A 32 28.46 25.67 12.62
C ILE A 32 28.47 24.33 11.83
N SER A 33 29.57 23.58 11.82
CA SER A 33 29.68 22.30 11.11
C SER A 33 29.20 21.10 11.94
N GLY A 34 27.96 21.13 12.44
CA GLY A 34 27.51 20.17 13.45
C GLY A 34 26.24 19.37 13.15
N PHE A 35 25.45 19.69 12.12
CA PHE A 35 24.25 18.90 11.80
C PHE A 35 24.62 17.82 10.79
N SER A 36 24.79 16.58 11.26
CA SER A 36 25.01 15.46 10.34
C SER A 36 23.79 15.27 9.44
N GLU A 37 23.98 14.70 8.25
CA GLU A 37 22.85 14.38 7.34
C GLU A 37 21.82 13.46 7.99
N ARG A 38 22.26 12.63 8.93
CA ARG A 38 21.39 11.86 9.80
C ARG A 38 20.53 12.75 10.70
N ASP A 39 21.12 13.75 11.36
CA ASP A 39 20.37 14.68 12.21
C ASP A 39 19.41 15.52 11.37
N ARG A 40 19.83 15.93 10.15
CA ARG A 40 18.98 16.62 9.17
C ARG A 40 17.76 15.78 8.81
N ALA A 41 17.96 14.50 8.47
CA ALA A 41 16.88 13.56 8.16
C ALA A 41 15.88 13.43 9.33
N HIS A 42 16.38 13.20 10.56
CA HIS A 42 15.51 13.09 11.73
C HIS A 42 14.76 14.39 12.04
N HIS A 43 15.42 15.56 11.93
CA HIS A 43 14.77 16.85 12.14
C HIS A 43 13.67 17.11 11.11
N LEU A 44 13.95 16.80 9.85
CA LEU A 44 12.98 16.92 8.76
C LEU A 44 11.76 16.01 9.01
N MET A 45 11.98 14.75 9.36
CA MET A 45 10.89 13.80 9.62
C MET A 45 10.14 14.10 10.93
N THR A 46 10.77 14.76 11.90
CA THR A 46 10.04 15.28 13.08
C THR A 46 9.09 16.41 12.68
N THR A 47 9.51 17.25 11.73
CA THR A 47 8.72 18.39 11.24
C THR A 47 7.62 17.94 10.25
N TYR A 48 7.96 16.98 9.39
CA TYR A 48 7.07 16.36 8.42
C TYR A 48 7.07 14.84 8.59
N PRO A 49 6.40 14.32 9.62
CA PRO A 49 6.30 12.87 9.81
C PRO A 49 5.71 12.16 8.61
N LEU A 50 6.23 10.95 8.36
CA LEU A 50 5.94 10.15 7.18
C LEU A 50 4.47 9.68 7.17
N ILE A 51 3.89 9.73 5.96
CA ILE A 51 2.69 8.99 5.57
C ILE A 51 3.13 7.83 4.66
N ASP A 52 3.01 6.61 5.14
CA ASP A 52 3.28 5.41 4.35
C ASP A 52 1.99 4.86 3.70
N GLY A 53 2.07 4.58 2.40
CA GLY A 53 0.94 4.20 1.55
C GLY A 53 0.48 2.75 1.63
N HIS A 54 1.28 1.85 2.18
CA HIS A 54 0.95 0.42 2.18
C HIS A 54 1.75 -0.41 3.19
N ASN A 55 1.04 -1.08 4.10
CA ASN A 55 1.61 -2.02 5.06
C ASN A 55 0.62 -3.16 5.38
N ASP A 56 1.10 -4.40 5.31
CA ASP A 56 0.33 -5.64 5.44
C ASP A 56 0.30 -6.23 6.85
N LEU A 57 0.54 -5.44 7.89
CA LEU A 57 0.50 -5.93 9.29
C LEU A 57 -0.80 -6.68 9.60
N ALA A 58 -1.93 -6.27 9.04
CA ALA A 58 -3.21 -6.96 9.21
C ALA A 58 -3.20 -8.39 8.65
N LEU A 59 -2.50 -8.64 7.54
CA LEU A 59 -2.31 -9.98 7.00
C LEU A 59 -1.52 -10.85 7.98
N GLN A 60 -0.43 -10.33 8.54
CA GLN A 60 0.41 -11.07 9.48
C GLN A 60 -0.31 -11.38 10.79
N LEU A 61 -1.13 -10.44 11.29
CA LEU A 61 -2.03 -10.68 12.41
C LEU A 61 -3.02 -11.82 12.14
N ARG A 62 -3.50 -11.94 10.89
CA ARG A 62 -4.35 -13.05 10.49
C ARG A 62 -3.58 -14.36 10.47
N ILE A 63 -2.47 -14.41 9.75
CA ILE A 63 -1.66 -15.62 9.54
C ILE A 63 -1.13 -16.18 10.85
N HIS A 64 -0.59 -15.32 11.71
CA HIS A 64 0.13 -15.76 12.91
C HIS A 64 -0.74 -15.82 14.16
N HIS A 65 -1.82 -15.03 14.23
CA HIS A 65 -2.62 -14.88 15.44
C HIS A 65 -4.12 -15.11 15.23
N ASN A 66 -4.57 -15.46 14.02
CA ASN A 66 -6.00 -15.56 13.67
C ASN A 66 -6.77 -14.30 14.09
N ASN A 67 -6.17 -13.12 13.94
CA ASN A 67 -6.72 -11.82 14.34
C ASN A 67 -7.03 -11.67 15.85
N ARG A 68 -6.53 -12.57 16.70
CA ARG A 68 -6.69 -12.52 18.16
C ARG A 68 -5.70 -11.56 18.78
N LEU A 69 -6.04 -10.28 18.77
CA LEU A 69 -5.22 -9.20 19.35
C LEU A 69 -4.94 -9.37 20.85
N SER A 70 -5.66 -10.24 21.57
CA SER A 70 -5.34 -10.57 22.98
C SER A 70 -4.08 -11.42 23.14
N GLN A 71 -3.58 -12.03 22.06
CA GLN A 71 -2.42 -12.94 22.06
C GLN A 71 -1.13 -12.27 21.59
N ILE A 72 -1.17 -10.97 21.32
CA ILE A 72 -0.04 -10.20 20.82
C ILE A 72 -0.04 -8.81 21.46
N ASP A 73 1.16 -8.34 21.78
CA ASP A 73 1.45 -6.97 22.11
C ASP A 73 2.19 -6.33 20.91
N LEU A 74 1.63 -5.25 20.35
CA LEU A 74 2.18 -4.58 19.16
C LEU A 74 3.24 -3.53 19.51
N HIS A 75 3.68 -3.41 20.75
CA HIS A 75 4.79 -2.51 21.07
C HIS A 75 6.15 -3.02 20.55
N ASP A 76 6.37 -4.33 20.58
CA ASP A 76 7.62 -4.96 20.13
C ASP A 76 7.31 -6.39 19.64
N VAL A 77 7.42 -6.59 18.32
CA VAL A 77 7.12 -7.88 17.69
C VAL A 77 8.32 -8.39 16.91
N SER A 78 9.12 -9.24 17.56
CA SER A 78 10.42 -9.72 17.07
C SER A 78 10.42 -10.40 15.69
N LYS A 79 9.28 -10.94 15.23
CA LYS A 79 9.17 -11.67 13.95
C LYS A 79 8.61 -10.84 12.79
N LEU A 80 8.14 -9.63 13.06
CA LEU A 80 7.58 -8.74 12.05
C LEU A 80 8.60 -7.65 11.71
N ALA A 81 8.40 -6.94 10.61
CA ALA A 81 9.06 -5.69 10.25
C ALA A 81 8.33 -4.45 10.82
N THR A 82 7.18 -4.64 11.46
CA THR A 82 6.29 -3.56 11.92
C THR A 82 5.82 -3.81 13.35
N ASP A 83 6.04 -2.82 14.20
CA ASP A 83 5.44 -2.65 15.52
C ASP A 83 5.41 -1.16 15.88
N ILE A 84 4.74 -0.80 16.98
CA ILE A 84 4.55 0.60 17.39
C ILE A 84 5.89 1.27 17.67
N THR A 85 6.83 0.59 18.35
CA THR A 85 8.15 1.16 18.67
C THR A 85 8.93 1.49 17.41
N ARG A 86 8.93 0.60 16.41
CA ARG A 86 9.61 0.83 15.14
C ARG A 86 8.91 1.86 14.27
N LEU A 87 7.57 1.91 14.26
CA LEU A 87 6.84 2.98 13.57
C LEU A 87 7.22 4.36 14.13
N GLN A 88 7.31 4.49 15.45
CA GLN A 88 7.75 5.72 16.11
C GLN A 88 9.21 6.04 15.78
N ALA A 89 10.12 5.07 15.85
CA ALA A 89 11.52 5.24 15.50
C ALA A 89 11.73 5.63 14.02
N GLY A 90 10.84 5.16 13.15
CA GLY A 90 10.78 5.47 11.73
C GLY A 90 10.12 6.81 11.39
N HIS A 91 9.65 7.57 12.40
CA HIS A 91 8.91 8.82 12.22
C HIS A 91 7.63 8.66 11.37
N VAL A 92 6.97 7.50 11.45
CA VAL A 92 5.68 7.24 10.79
C VAL A 92 4.56 7.86 11.63
N GLN A 93 3.82 8.82 11.07
CA GLN A 93 2.63 9.40 11.71
C GLN A 93 1.34 8.98 11.05
N ALA A 94 1.36 8.50 9.80
CA ALA A 94 0.19 7.86 9.23
C ALA A 94 0.59 6.61 8.47
N GLN A 95 -0.20 5.56 8.63
CA GLN A 95 -0.03 4.29 7.95
C GLN A 95 -1.35 3.91 7.29
N MET A 96 -1.31 3.69 5.98
CA MET A 96 -2.37 2.97 5.28
C MET A 96 -2.16 1.47 5.51
N PHE A 97 -2.96 0.91 6.41
CA PHE A 97 -2.97 -0.53 6.68
C PHE A 97 -3.81 -1.25 5.62
N ALA A 98 -3.18 -2.21 4.97
CA ALA A 98 -3.78 -2.97 3.89
C ALA A 98 -4.75 -4.03 4.43
N VAL A 99 -5.98 -3.98 3.92
CA VAL A 99 -6.95 -5.06 3.95
C VAL A 99 -6.71 -5.90 2.71
N TYR A 100 -5.72 -6.79 2.82
CA TYR A 100 -5.45 -7.79 1.81
C TYR A 100 -6.20 -9.10 2.12
N VAL A 101 -6.77 -9.70 1.07
CA VAL A 101 -7.29 -11.06 1.08
C VAL A 101 -6.76 -11.82 -0.13
N MET A 102 -6.35 -13.06 0.07
CA MET A 102 -5.74 -13.88 -0.97
C MET A 102 -6.62 -14.00 -2.21
N CYS A 103 -6.02 -13.92 -3.41
CA CYS A 103 -6.72 -14.06 -4.69
C CYS A 103 -7.56 -15.36 -4.80
N GLY A 104 -7.15 -16.43 -4.11
CA GLY A 104 -7.91 -17.69 -4.05
C GLY A 104 -9.27 -17.61 -3.34
N ALA A 105 -9.57 -16.50 -2.68
CA ALA A 105 -10.86 -16.20 -2.05
C ALA A 105 -11.84 -15.47 -3.00
N GLN A 106 -11.37 -14.98 -4.14
CA GLN A 106 -12.26 -14.46 -5.20
C GLN A 106 -13.27 -15.56 -5.56
N GLU A 107 -14.55 -15.15 -5.73
CA GLU A 107 -15.69 -16.04 -5.97
C GLU A 107 -16.03 -17.02 -4.82
N LYS A 108 -15.52 -16.75 -3.60
CA LYS A 108 -15.82 -17.55 -2.42
C LYS A 108 -16.25 -16.66 -1.26
N ASP A 109 -15.31 -16.36 -0.38
CA ASP A 109 -15.53 -15.70 0.89
C ASP A 109 -14.73 -14.39 1.00
N ALA A 110 -14.23 -13.85 -0.12
CA ALA A 110 -13.49 -12.59 -0.17
C ALA A 110 -14.16 -11.48 0.64
N VAL A 111 -15.46 -11.21 0.43
CA VAL A 111 -16.21 -10.16 1.16
C VAL A 111 -16.16 -10.36 2.68
N ARG A 112 -16.38 -11.60 3.15
CA ARG A 112 -16.32 -11.93 4.59
C ARG A 112 -14.91 -11.73 5.15
N LEU A 113 -13.89 -12.22 4.43
CA LEU A 113 -12.50 -12.08 4.84
C LEU A 113 -12.09 -10.60 4.89
N THR A 114 -12.52 -9.79 3.92
CA THR A 114 -12.31 -8.34 3.89
C THR A 114 -12.93 -7.68 5.11
N LEU A 115 -14.16 -8.05 5.50
CA LEU A 115 -14.79 -7.55 6.72
C LEU A 115 -13.99 -7.89 7.98
N GLU A 116 -13.48 -9.12 8.09
CA GLU A 116 -12.65 -9.55 9.24
C GLU A 116 -11.32 -8.78 9.31
N GLN A 117 -10.72 -8.46 8.16
CA GLN A 117 -9.49 -7.67 8.09
C GLN A 117 -9.74 -6.18 8.39
N ILE A 118 -10.86 -5.61 7.92
CA ILE A 118 -11.29 -4.27 8.35
C ILE A 118 -11.48 -4.24 9.87
N ASP A 119 -12.17 -5.24 10.43
CA ASP A 119 -12.39 -5.37 11.87
C ASP A 119 -11.08 -5.42 12.67
N VAL A 120 -10.11 -6.26 12.27
CA VAL A 120 -8.86 -6.36 13.03
C VAL A 120 -8.07 -5.04 13.04
N ILE A 121 -8.05 -4.30 11.93
CA ILE A 121 -7.42 -2.97 11.88
C ILE A 121 -8.16 -2.00 12.80
N ARG A 122 -9.49 -1.96 12.75
CA ARG A 122 -10.28 -1.09 13.63
C ARG A 122 -10.06 -1.40 15.10
N ARG A 123 -10.06 -2.68 15.48
CA ARG A 123 -9.77 -3.12 16.86
C ARG A 123 -8.34 -2.80 17.27
N MET A 124 -7.37 -2.97 16.38
CA MET A 124 -5.98 -2.60 16.61
C MET A 124 -5.86 -1.11 16.93
N CYS A 125 -6.42 -0.25 16.07
CA CYS A 125 -6.34 1.20 16.24
C CYS A 125 -7.17 1.73 17.41
N THR A 126 -8.08 0.92 17.96
CA THR A 126 -8.82 1.21 19.19
C THR A 126 -8.08 0.72 20.44
N LYS A 127 -7.41 -0.44 20.37
CA LYS A 127 -6.75 -1.11 21.51
C LYS A 127 -5.52 -0.33 21.99
N TYR A 128 -4.70 0.18 21.07
CA TYR A 128 -3.44 0.84 21.40
C TYR A 128 -3.62 2.36 21.40
N GLN A 129 -3.17 3.01 22.47
CA GLN A 129 -3.34 4.46 22.66
C GLN A 129 -2.53 5.29 21.66
N GLU A 130 -1.47 4.72 21.10
CA GLU A 130 -0.56 5.32 20.12
C GLU A 130 -1.20 5.42 18.74
N PHE A 131 -2.27 4.64 18.48
CA PHE A 131 -3.01 4.65 17.23
C PHE A 131 -4.28 5.49 17.31
N GLU A 132 -4.72 5.98 16.15
CA GLU A 132 -6.00 6.65 15.95
C GLU A 132 -6.53 6.32 14.56
N LEU A 133 -7.73 5.76 14.46
CA LEU A 133 -8.37 5.59 13.16
C LEU A 133 -8.80 6.95 12.61
N VAL A 134 -8.31 7.31 11.43
CA VAL A 134 -8.71 8.52 10.71
C VAL A 134 -9.33 8.17 9.37
N THR A 135 -10.19 9.05 8.88
CA THR A 135 -10.96 8.81 7.67
C THR A 135 -11.13 10.06 6.80
N SER A 136 -10.40 11.13 7.06
CA SER A 136 -10.34 12.32 6.20
C SER A 136 -8.93 12.91 6.20
N ALA A 137 -8.63 13.74 5.20
CA ALA A 137 -7.36 14.46 5.18
C ALA A 137 -7.24 15.42 6.38
N GLN A 138 -8.35 16.01 6.81
CA GLN A 138 -8.39 16.91 7.95
C GLN A 138 -8.11 16.19 9.29
N GLU A 139 -8.70 15.02 9.51
CA GLU A 139 -8.39 14.18 10.68
C GLU A 139 -6.92 13.77 10.69
N LEU A 140 -6.38 13.34 9.53
CA LEU A 140 -4.98 12.98 9.38
C LEU A 140 -4.05 14.15 9.73
N LYS A 141 -4.32 15.36 9.22
CA LYS A 141 -3.53 16.57 9.53
C LYS A 141 -3.54 16.92 11.02
N ASN A 142 -4.66 16.68 11.69
CA ASN A 142 -4.85 17.06 13.09
C ASN A 142 -4.31 16.01 14.08
N SER A 143 -4.20 14.76 13.65
CA SER A 143 -3.76 13.66 14.52
C SER A 143 -2.38 13.93 15.12
N LYS A 144 -2.24 13.58 16.39
CA LYS A 144 -0.97 13.58 17.16
C LYS A 144 -0.47 12.16 17.45
N LYS A 145 -1.23 11.17 16.98
CA LYS A 145 -0.99 9.74 17.13
C LYS A 145 -0.52 9.19 15.79
N ILE A 146 -0.23 7.89 15.73
CA ILE A 146 -0.06 7.20 14.46
C ILE A 146 -1.46 6.99 13.87
N ALA A 147 -1.80 7.78 12.87
CA ALA A 147 -3.06 7.75 12.17
C ALA A 147 -3.17 6.48 11.32
N CYS A 148 -4.15 5.64 11.63
CA CYS A 148 -4.52 4.48 10.83
C CYS A 148 -5.48 4.90 9.72
N LEU A 149 -5.09 4.66 8.47
CA LEU A 149 -6.00 4.63 7.32
C LEU A 149 -6.22 3.18 6.91
N ILE A 150 -7.41 2.88 6.37
CA ILE A 150 -7.74 1.55 5.85
C ILE A 150 -7.78 1.60 4.33
N SER A 151 -6.97 0.77 3.68
CA SER A 151 -6.97 0.55 2.23
C SER A 151 -7.34 -0.90 1.92
N ILE A 152 -8.18 -1.15 0.92
CA ILE A 152 -8.43 -2.51 0.43
C ILE A 152 -7.43 -2.83 -0.67
N GLU A 153 -6.77 -3.97 -0.58
CA GLU A 153 -5.85 -4.45 -1.61
C GLU A 153 -6.52 -5.53 -2.47
N GLY A 154 -7.13 -5.08 -3.56
CA GLY A 154 -7.72 -5.94 -4.58
C GLY A 154 -9.24 -5.87 -4.65
N GLY A 155 -9.75 -5.54 -5.84
CA GLY A 155 -11.16 -5.34 -6.11
C GLY A 155 -12.01 -6.62 -6.04
N HIS A 156 -11.41 -7.81 -5.98
CA HIS A 156 -12.15 -9.05 -5.68
C HIS A 156 -12.82 -9.00 -4.31
N SER A 157 -12.34 -8.13 -3.40
CA SER A 157 -12.95 -7.86 -2.10
C SER A 157 -14.40 -7.38 -2.19
N ILE A 158 -14.80 -6.68 -3.26
CA ILE A 158 -16.17 -6.20 -3.43
C ILE A 158 -17.08 -7.20 -4.13
N ASP A 159 -16.57 -8.36 -4.58
CA ASP A 159 -17.31 -9.37 -5.36
C ASP A 159 -18.17 -8.74 -6.47
N SER A 160 -17.60 -7.76 -7.18
CA SER A 160 -18.27 -6.98 -8.22
C SER A 160 -19.62 -6.36 -7.79
N SER A 161 -19.65 -5.81 -6.56
CA SER A 161 -20.83 -5.20 -5.95
C SER A 161 -20.55 -3.77 -5.48
N LEU A 162 -21.21 -2.78 -6.11
CA LEU A 162 -21.17 -1.38 -5.66
C LEU A 162 -21.76 -1.19 -4.25
N PRO A 163 -22.82 -1.92 -3.82
CA PRO A 163 -23.22 -1.93 -2.42
C PRO A 163 -22.11 -2.34 -1.46
N ALA A 164 -21.35 -3.39 -1.77
CA ALA A 164 -20.23 -3.83 -0.91
C ALA A 164 -19.15 -2.73 -0.81
N LEU A 165 -18.79 -2.11 -1.94
CA LEU A 165 -17.88 -0.96 -1.98
C LEU A 165 -18.33 0.18 -1.06
N ARG A 166 -19.60 0.57 -1.13
CA ARG A 166 -20.18 1.60 -0.25
C ARG A 166 -20.13 1.20 1.23
N MET A 167 -20.43 -0.06 1.54
CA MET A 167 -20.38 -0.54 2.91
C MET A 167 -18.96 -0.51 3.47
N PHE A 168 -17.95 -0.88 2.67
CA PHE A 168 -16.55 -0.75 3.08
C PHE A 168 -16.15 0.70 3.33
N TYR A 169 -16.61 1.63 2.50
CA TYR A 169 -16.40 3.06 2.75
C TYR A 169 -16.98 3.51 4.10
N GLN A 170 -18.19 3.08 4.44
CA GLN A 170 -18.82 3.36 5.73
C GLN A 170 -18.06 2.76 6.91
N LEU A 171 -17.40 1.61 6.70
CA LEU A 171 -16.54 0.97 7.71
C LEU A 171 -15.16 1.64 7.86
N GLY A 172 -14.88 2.70 7.10
CA GLY A 172 -13.66 3.51 7.23
C GLY A 172 -12.64 3.32 6.11
N VAL A 173 -12.93 2.52 5.08
CA VAL A 173 -12.02 2.35 3.93
C VAL A 173 -11.93 3.65 3.15
N ARG A 174 -10.71 4.07 2.81
CA ARG A 174 -10.42 5.31 2.06
C ARG A 174 -9.63 5.12 0.79
N SER A 175 -9.14 3.92 0.52
CA SER A 175 -8.51 3.56 -0.74
C SER A 175 -8.87 2.13 -1.12
N MET A 176 -8.95 1.82 -2.41
CA MET A 176 -9.03 0.44 -2.90
C MET A 176 -8.18 0.24 -4.16
N ALA A 177 -7.31 -0.76 -4.13
CA ALA A 177 -6.62 -1.25 -5.32
C ALA A 177 -7.60 -2.04 -6.19
N LEU A 178 -7.67 -1.72 -7.49
CA LEU A 178 -8.66 -2.33 -8.39
C LEU A 178 -8.43 -3.83 -8.60
N THR A 179 -7.19 -4.28 -8.47
CA THR A 179 -6.77 -5.69 -8.60
C THR A 179 -5.69 -6.00 -7.57
N HIS A 180 -5.41 -7.29 -7.33
CA HIS A 180 -4.16 -7.75 -6.73
C HIS A 180 -3.37 -8.53 -7.79
N THR A 181 -2.69 -9.63 -7.49
CA THR A 181 -2.02 -10.52 -8.46
C THR A 181 -3.00 -11.27 -9.38
N CYS A 182 -4.30 -11.13 -9.18
CA CYS A 182 -5.38 -11.69 -9.98
C CYS A 182 -6.22 -10.58 -10.62
N ASN A 183 -6.75 -10.86 -11.81
CA ASN A 183 -7.77 -10.01 -12.44
C ASN A 183 -9.09 -10.12 -11.68
N THR A 184 -9.92 -9.09 -11.80
CA THR A 184 -11.34 -9.13 -11.43
C THR A 184 -12.20 -9.27 -12.69
N PRO A 185 -13.51 -9.56 -12.58
CA PRO A 185 -14.44 -9.48 -13.70
C PRO A 185 -14.50 -8.12 -14.39
N TRP A 186 -13.78 -7.09 -13.93
CA TRP A 186 -13.93 -5.73 -14.45
C TRP A 186 -12.61 -4.94 -14.54
N ALA A 187 -11.48 -5.50 -14.10
CA ALA A 187 -10.15 -4.90 -14.19
C ALA A 187 -9.05 -5.97 -14.36
N GLU A 188 -8.00 -5.64 -15.12
CA GLU A 188 -6.84 -6.53 -15.34
C GLU A 188 -5.64 -6.19 -14.45
N SER A 189 -4.97 -7.24 -13.96
CA SER A 189 -3.76 -7.20 -13.17
C SER A 189 -2.50 -7.17 -14.04
N SER A 190 -1.42 -6.58 -13.52
CA SER A 190 -0.08 -6.66 -14.11
C SER A 190 0.48 -8.09 -14.09
N SER A 191 0.02 -8.89 -13.13
CA SER A 191 0.46 -10.27 -12.94
C SER A 191 -0.07 -11.18 -14.04
N LYS A 192 0.74 -12.16 -14.44
CA LYS A 192 0.33 -13.23 -15.37
C LYS A 192 0.08 -14.56 -14.67
N LEU A 193 0.04 -14.56 -13.33
CA LEU A 193 -0.18 -15.77 -12.53
C LEU A 193 -1.59 -16.34 -12.70
N TYR A 194 -2.59 -15.46 -12.84
CA TYR A 194 -3.99 -15.85 -13.06
C TYR A 194 -4.47 -15.29 -14.40
N SER A 195 -4.97 -16.17 -15.28
CA SER A 195 -5.52 -15.80 -16.58
C SER A 195 -7.05 -15.63 -16.57
N VAL A 196 -7.72 -16.03 -15.48
CA VAL A 196 -9.17 -15.84 -15.31
C VAL A 196 -9.49 -14.36 -15.41
N TYR A 197 -10.56 -14.01 -16.14
CA TYR A 197 -10.97 -12.63 -16.47
C TYR A 197 -9.97 -11.78 -17.28
N GLN A 198 -8.90 -12.37 -17.82
CA GLN A 198 -8.05 -11.67 -18.78
C GLN A 198 -8.82 -11.45 -20.09
N ARG A 199 -8.74 -10.24 -20.65
CA ARG A 199 -9.43 -9.84 -21.88
C ARG A 199 -8.43 -9.40 -22.93
N GLN A 200 -8.88 -9.38 -24.17
CA GLN A 200 -8.16 -8.69 -25.24
C GLN A 200 -8.79 -7.30 -25.41
N ASN A 201 -7.98 -6.25 -25.33
CA ASN A 201 -8.36 -4.87 -25.63
C ASN A 201 -9.49 -4.27 -24.76
N ASN A 202 -9.75 -4.80 -23.57
CA ASN A 202 -10.72 -4.23 -22.62
C ASN A 202 -10.29 -4.45 -21.17
N SER A 203 -9.23 -3.73 -20.77
CA SER A 203 -8.61 -3.83 -19.44
C SER A 203 -9.48 -3.28 -18.30
N LEU A 204 -10.39 -2.35 -18.59
CA LEU A 204 -11.36 -1.78 -17.65
C LEU A 204 -12.76 -1.78 -18.29
N THR A 205 -13.63 -2.68 -17.82
CA THR A 205 -14.96 -2.90 -18.41
C THR A 205 -15.93 -1.76 -18.12
N HIS A 206 -17.15 -1.82 -18.67
CA HIS A 206 -18.21 -0.86 -18.33
C HIS A 206 -18.52 -0.87 -16.83
N PHE A 207 -18.60 -2.06 -16.22
CA PHE A 207 -18.76 -2.15 -14.76
C PHE A 207 -17.55 -1.60 -14.01
N GLY A 208 -16.32 -1.85 -14.50
CA GLY A 208 -15.11 -1.29 -13.89
C GLY A 208 -15.08 0.24 -13.90
N LYS A 209 -15.58 0.87 -14.97
CA LYS A 209 -15.81 2.31 -15.03
C LYS A 209 -16.81 2.78 -13.98
N ALA A 210 -17.94 2.09 -13.83
CA ALA A 210 -18.91 2.38 -12.78
C ALA A 210 -18.34 2.23 -11.35
N VAL A 211 -17.40 1.29 -11.13
CA VAL A 211 -16.65 1.19 -9.86
C VAL A 211 -15.81 2.45 -9.62
N VAL A 212 -15.03 2.88 -10.61
CA VAL A 212 -14.21 4.11 -10.52
C VAL A 212 -15.08 5.35 -10.27
N GLU A 213 -16.21 5.47 -10.96
CA GLU A 213 -17.16 6.58 -10.76
C GLU A 213 -17.75 6.58 -9.34
N GLU A 214 -18.14 5.41 -8.81
CA GLU A 214 -18.65 5.30 -7.45
C GLU A 214 -17.56 5.60 -6.41
N MET A 215 -16.31 5.20 -6.65
CA MET A 215 -15.18 5.59 -5.81
C MET A 215 -14.96 7.10 -5.81
N ASN A 216 -15.00 7.76 -6.98
CA ASN A 216 -14.92 9.22 -7.07
C ASN A 216 -16.08 9.90 -6.33
N ARG A 217 -17.31 9.40 -6.48
CA ARG A 217 -18.50 9.93 -5.79
C ARG A 217 -18.41 9.78 -4.27
N LEU A 218 -17.84 8.67 -3.79
CA LEU A 218 -17.61 8.42 -2.36
C LEU A 218 -16.45 9.26 -1.80
N GLY A 219 -15.50 9.71 -2.62
CA GLY A 219 -14.21 10.20 -2.12
C GLY A 219 -13.35 9.06 -1.59
N MET A 220 -13.43 7.89 -2.23
CA MET A 220 -12.50 6.79 -2.03
C MET A 220 -11.38 6.90 -3.07
N ILE A 221 -10.14 6.86 -2.61
CA ILE A 221 -8.96 6.92 -3.47
C ILE A 221 -8.92 5.66 -4.35
N VAL A 222 -8.75 5.85 -5.65
CA VAL A 222 -8.50 4.75 -6.59
C VAL A 222 -7.01 4.43 -6.58
N ASP A 223 -6.67 3.19 -6.25
CA ASP A 223 -5.29 2.71 -6.24
C ASP A 223 -5.03 1.80 -7.46
N LEU A 224 -3.95 2.12 -8.16
CA LEU A 224 -3.50 1.49 -9.41
C LEU A 224 -2.38 0.48 -9.19
N SER A 225 -1.85 0.34 -7.97
CA SER A 225 -0.93 -0.75 -7.66
C SER A 225 -1.56 -2.10 -8.00
N HIS A 226 -0.73 -3.03 -8.49
CA HIS A 226 -1.10 -4.33 -9.08
C HIS A 226 -1.85 -4.33 -10.42
N THR A 227 -2.40 -3.20 -10.89
CA THR A 227 -3.13 -3.18 -12.15
C THR A 227 -2.21 -3.32 -13.37
N SER A 228 -2.73 -3.84 -14.48
CA SER A 228 -2.01 -3.76 -15.76
C SER A 228 -1.85 -2.30 -16.17
N TRP A 229 -0.85 -2.00 -17.00
CA TRP A 229 -0.65 -0.63 -17.49
C TRP A 229 -1.85 -0.15 -18.31
N GLU A 230 -2.51 -1.04 -19.03
CA GLU A 230 -3.73 -0.76 -19.78
C GLU A 230 -4.89 -0.43 -18.85
N THR A 231 -5.04 -1.12 -17.72
CA THR A 231 -6.05 -0.79 -16.69
C THR A 231 -5.73 0.57 -16.08
N SER A 232 -4.47 0.80 -15.67
CA SER A 232 -4.01 2.08 -15.14
C SER A 232 -4.33 3.25 -16.08
N LEU A 233 -3.99 3.11 -17.37
CA LEU A 233 -4.26 4.13 -18.37
C LEU A 233 -5.77 4.38 -18.57
N ALA A 234 -6.57 3.31 -18.60
CA ALA A 234 -8.02 3.43 -18.72
C ALA A 234 -8.64 4.19 -17.54
N VAL A 235 -8.16 3.92 -16.32
CA VAL A 235 -8.59 4.63 -15.10
C VAL A 235 -8.14 6.08 -15.11
N LEU A 236 -6.88 6.38 -15.46
CA LEU A 236 -6.39 7.76 -15.56
C LEU A 236 -7.20 8.60 -16.56
N ASN A 237 -7.64 7.98 -17.65
CA ASN A 237 -8.49 8.65 -18.65
C ASN A 237 -9.93 8.86 -18.18
N HIS A 238 -10.40 8.09 -17.21
CA HIS A 238 -11.80 8.05 -16.80
C HIS A 238 -12.09 8.72 -15.45
N SER A 239 -11.19 8.58 -14.46
CA SER A 239 -11.35 9.11 -13.11
C SER A 239 -11.47 10.64 -13.11
N LYS A 240 -12.41 11.14 -12.31
CA LYS A 240 -12.61 12.57 -12.04
C LYS A 240 -11.69 13.11 -10.96
N ALA A 241 -11.19 12.23 -10.08
CA ALA A 241 -10.28 12.56 -8.99
C ALA A 241 -8.86 12.05 -9.29
N PRO A 242 -7.81 12.64 -8.68
CA PRO A 242 -6.47 12.07 -8.73
C PRO A 242 -6.46 10.66 -8.12
N VAL A 243 -5.53 9.84 -8.61
CA VAL A 243 -5.37 8.44 -8.22
C VAL A 243 -3.99 8.22 -7.60
N ILE A 244 -3.79 7.06 -6.97
CA ILE A 244 -2.47 6.67 -6.45
C ILE A 244 -1.97 5.38 -7.08
N PHE A 245 -0.67 5.17 -7.04
CA PHE A 245 -0.06 3.85 -6.89
C PHE A 245 0.43 3.78 -5.44
N SER A 246 -0.25 3.02 -4.57
CA SER A 246 0.06 3.00 -3.13
C SER A 246 1.40 2.35 -2.79
N HIS A 247 1.91 1.47 -3.65
CA HIS A 247 3.21 0.81 -3.54
C HIS A 247 3.66 0.31 -4.92
N SER A 248 4.29 1.16 -5.73
CA SER A 248 4.90 0.77 -7.01
C SER A 248 6.12 1.63 -7.34
N SER A 249 7.07 1.08 -8.10
CA SER A 249 8.37 1.73 -8.36
C SER A 249 8.59 2.01 -9.85
N SER A 250 9.72 2.62 -10.23
CA SER A 250 10.06 2.90 -11.64
C SER A 250 10.39 1.66 -12.47
N TYR A 251 9.73 1.49 -13.62
CA TYR A 251 10.02 0.40 -14.56
C TYR A 251 11.36 0.58 -15.29
N SER A 252 11.76 1.82 -15.54
CA SER A 252 13.03 2.12 -16.23
C SER A 252 14.25 1.76 -15.39
N ILE A 253 14.12 1.71 -14.05
CA ILE A 253 15.17 1.24 -13.14
C ILE A 253 15.11 -0.27 -12.96
N CYS A 254 13.93 -0.84 -12.75
CA CYS A 254 13.71 -2.28 -12.70
C CYS A 254 12.51 -2.66 -13.58
N ASN A 255 12.77 -3.37 -14.67
CA ASN A 255 11.82 -3.77 -15.71
C ASN A 255 10.86 -4.90 -15.28
N HIS A 256 10.20 -4.72 -14.14
CA HIS A 256 9.24 -5.65 -13.58
C HIS A 256 7.80 -5.18 -13.84
N GLY A 257 6.87 -6.08 -14.16
CA GLY A 257 5.47 -5.72 -14.49
C GLY A 257 4.71 -4.98 -13.38
N ARG A 258 5.17 -5.07 -12.12
CA ARG A 258 4.63 -4.29 -10.99
C ARG A 258 5.06 -2.82 -10.98
N ASN A 259 6.07 -2.46 -11.77
CA ASN A 259 6.60 -1.11 -11.84
C ASN A 259 5.96 -0.29 -12.97
N VAL A 260 6.03 1.03 -12.84
CA VAL A 260 5.33 1.99 -13.70
C VAL A 260 6.29 2.54 -14.77
N PRO A 261 5.98 2.41 -16.06
CA PRO A 261 6.79 2.95 -17.14
C PRO A 261 6.66 4.46 -17.27
N ASP A 262 7.68 5.11 -17.84
CA ASP A 262 7.77 6.57 -17.91
C ASP A 262 6.58 7.22 -18.63
N TRP A 263 6.08 6.59 -19.69
CA TRP A 263 4.89 7.10 -20.40
C TRP A 263 3.66 7.14 -19.49
N LEU A 264 3.50 6.16 -18.59
CA LEU A 264 2.38 6.09 -17.66
C LEU A 264 2.59 7.04 -16.47
N LEU A 265 3.83 7.23 -16.02
CA LEU A 265 4.16 8.29 -15.05
C LEU A 265 3.78 9.67 -15.60
N LEU A 266 4.06 9.95 -16.88
CA LEU A 266 3.68 11.22 -17.51
C LEU A 266 2.16 11.41 -17.56
N GLU A 267 1.38 10.36 -17.81
CA GLU A 267 -0.09 10.41 -17.71
C GLU A 267 -0.57 10.62 -16.27
N LEU A 268 0.06 9.95 -15.29
CA LEU A 268 -0.20 10.14 -13.86
C LEU A 268 -0.01 11.61 -13.46
N LYS A 269 1.09 12.24 -13.90
CA LYS A 269 1.37 13.66 -13.67
C LYS A 269 0.28 14.56 -14.27
N LYS A 270 -0.15 14.33 -15.51
CA LYS A 270 -1.23 15.11 -16.15
C LYS A 270 -2.53 15.04 -15.35
N LYS A 271 -2.78 13.90 -14.69
CA LYS A 271 -3.95 13.64 -13.85
C LYS A 271 -3.71 13.93 -12.37
N ARG A 272 -2.59 14.58 -12.04
CA ARG A 272 -2.21 14.99 -10.69
C ARG A 272 -2.15 13.85 -9.66
N GLY A 273 -1.98 12.61 -10.13
CA GLY A 273 -1.90 11.45 -9.26
C GLY A 273 -0.54 11.33 -8.57
N LEU A 274 -0.42 10.33 -7.70
CA LEU A 274 0.74 10.11 -6.85
C LEU A 274 1.27 8.68 -7.01
N ILE A 275 2.59 8.53 -7.14
CA ILE A 275 3.24 7.21 -7.04
C ILE A 275 4.01 7.13 -5.73
N MET A 276 3.70 6.10 -4.94
CA MET A 276 4.33 5.85 -3.65
C MET A 276 5.29 4.67 -3.81
N VAL A 277 6.59 4.92 -3.65
CA VAL A 277 7.65 3.98 -4.03
C VAL A 277 7.63 2.75 -3.13
N ASN A 278 7.58 1.57 -3.75
CA ASN A 278 7.63 0.26 -3.11
C ASN A 278 9.07 -0.11 -2.72
N LEU A 279 9.25 -0.81 -1.59
CA LEU A 279 10.57 -1.20 -1.09
C LEU A 279 10.88 -2.68 -1.22
N HIS A 280 10.06 -3.52 -1.85
CA HIS A 280 10.38 -4.92 -2.10
C HIS A 280 11.60 -5.05 -3.02
N SER A 281 12.63 -5.77 -2.57
CA SER A 281 13.89 -5.97 -3.31
C SER A 281 13.70 -6.38 -4.77
N LYS A 282 12.74 -7.28 -5.08
CA LYS A 282 12.49 -7.72 -6.47
C LYS A 282 11.94 -6.63 -7.37
N PHE A 283 11.24 -5.65 -6.81
CA PHE A 283 10.72 -4.50 -7.56
C PHE A 283 11.70 -3.34 -7.58
N ILE A 284 12.71 -3.35 -6.70
CA ILE A 284 13.78 -2.37 -6.62
C ILE A 284 14.97 -2.73 -7.52
N SER A 285 15.57 -3.90 -7.35
CA SER A 285 16.80 -4.28 -8.06
C SER A 285 16.55 -5.28 -9.19
N CYS A 286 15.30 -5.73 -9.40
CA CYS A 286 14.97 -6.86 -10.27
C CYS A 286 15.70 -8.15 -9.90
N ARG A 287 16.15 -8.25 -8.64
CA ARG A 287 16.90 -9.37 -8.05
C ARG A 287 16.41 -9.60 -6.63
N ASP A 288 16.86 -10.70 -6.01
CA ASP A 288 16.49 -11.01 -4.63
C ASP A 288 17.11 -10.05 -3.61
N GLU A 289 18.27 -9.47 -3.94
CA GLU A 289 19.01 -8.55 -3.08
C GLU A 289 18.95 -7.10 -3.60
N ALA A 290 18.71 -6.16 -2.69
CA ALA A 290 18.74 -4.73 -2.94
C ALA A 290 19.41 -4.00 -1.77
N ASN A 291 19.68 -2.70 -1.93
CA ASN A 291 20.16 -1.84 -0.84
C ASN A 291 19.50 -0.45 -0.99
N ILE A 292 19.70 0.40 0.01
CA ILE A 292 19.10 1.74 0.07
C ILE A 292 19.43 2.63 -1.14
N SER A 293 20.61 2.46 -1.74
CA SER A 293 21.03 3.22 -2.92
C SER A 293 20.17 2.85 -4.14
N HIS A 294 19.87 1.56 -4.34
CA HIS A 294 18.95 1.12 -5.40
C HIS A 294 17.55 1.71 -5.21
N VAL A 295 17.06 1.83 -3.98
CA VAL A 295 15.77 2.49 -3.71
C VAL A 295 15.83 3.96 -4.13
N ALA A 296 16.86 4.67 -3.72
CA ALA A 296 17.05 6.07 -4.07
C ALA A 296 17.19 6.29 -5.59
N ASP A 297 17.70 5.31 -6.35
CA ASP A 297 17.72 5.38 -7.83
C ASP A 297 16.29 5.47 -8.43
N HIS A 298 15.31 4.78 -7.83
CA HIS A 298 13.90 4.92 -8.25
C HIS A 298 13.35 6.31 -7.94
N PHE A 299 13.65 6.86 -6.77
CA PHE A 299 13.23 8.23 -6.41
C PHE A 299 13.84 9.25 -7.38
N ASP A 300 15.14 9.18 -7.63
CA ASP A 300 15.85 10.09 -8.56
C ASP A 300 15.27 10.03 -9.96
N HIS A 301 15.02 8.80 -10.46
CA HIS A 301 14.44 8.62 -11.78
C HIS A 301 13.03 9.18 -11.88
N ILE A 302 12.13 8.84 -10.93
CA ILE A 302 10.75 9.33 -10.98
C ILE A 302 10.73 10.86 -10.83
N LYS A 303 11.54 11.43 -9.94
CA LYS A 303 11.72 12.88 -9.81
C LYS A 303 12.15 13.51 -11.13
N LYS A 304 13.08 12.90 -11.85
CA LYS A 304 13.53 13.38 -13.16
C LYS A 304 12.42 13.34 -14.21
N VAL A 305 11.55 12.32 -14.20
CA VAL A 305 10.48 12.17 -15.19
C VAL A 305 9.28 13.07 -14.91
N ILE A 306 8.79 13.09 -13.66
CA ILE A 306 7.56 13.79 -13.30
C ILE A 306 7.72 14.91 -12.29
N GLY A 307 8.76 14.90 -11.46
CA GLY A 307 8.95 15.88 -10.37
C GLY A 307 8.69 15.25 -9.00
N ALA A 308 9.25 15.87 -7.95
CA ALA A 308 9.14 15.38 -6.57
C ALA A 308 7.72 15.53 -6.00
N GLU A 309 6.91 16.43 -6.55
CA GLU A 309 5.54 16.71 -6.12
C GLU A 309 4.53 15.59 -6.48
N TRP A 310 4.98 14.53 -7.15
CA TRP A 310 4.16 13.37 -7.53
C TRP A 310 4.65 12.06 -6.90
N LEU A 311 5.55 12.16 -5.92
CA LEU A 311 6.19 11.04 -5.23
C LEU A 311 5.73 10.90 -3.78
N GLY A 312 5.68 9.68 -3.28
CA GLY A 312 5.50 9.32 -1.88
C GLY A 312 6.23 8.03 -1.55
N ILE A 313 5.97 7.46 -0.36
CA ILE A 313 6.59 6.21 0.09
C ILE A 313 5.50 5.20 0.43
N GLY A 314 5.57 4.00 -0.13
CA GLY A 314 4.63 2.92 0.10
C GLY A 314 5.38 1.63 0.36
N GLY A 315 5.81 1.44 1.60
CA GLY A 315 6.85 0.49 1.98
C GLY A 315 6.61 -0.94 1.53
N ASP A 316 5.35 -1.39 1.56
CA ASP A 316 4.97 -2.79 1.33
C ASP A 316 5.56 -3.73 2.41
N PHE A 317 5.81 -3.16 3.60
CA PHE A 317 6.24 -3.91 4.77
C PHE A 317 5.17 -4.92 5.17
N GLU A 318 5.60 -6.10 5.59
CA GLU A 318 4.77 -7.29 5.86
C GLU A 318 4.12 -7.96 4.64
N GLY A 319 4.13 -7.32 3.47
CA GLY A 319 3.54 -7.84 2.22
C GLY A 319 4.56 -8.56 1.34
N ALA A 320 5.82 -8.14 1.43
CA ALA A 320 6.94 -8.71 0.68
C ALA A 320 7.82 -9.67 1.49
N VAL A 321 8.53 -10.56 0.78
CA VAL A 321 9.43 -11.57 1.38
C VAL A 321 10.86 -11.06 1.61
N SER A 322 11.25 -9.94 1.01
CA SER A 322 12.59 -9.37 1.16
C SER A 322 12.62 -7.86 0.92
N PHE A 323 13.43 -7.19 1.75
CA PHE A 323 13.65 -5.74 1.73
C PHE A 323 15.14 -5.40 1.52
N PRO A 324 15.45 -4.22 0.96
CA PRO A 324 16.79 -3.74 0.75
C PRO A 324 17.60 -3.66 2.05
N LYS A 325 18.90 -3.95 1.96
CA LYS A 325 19.85 -3.69 3.04
C LYS A 325 19.84 -2.20 3.43
N GLY A 326 19.70 -1.95 4.72
CA GLY A 326 19.49 -0.63 5.32
C GLY A 326 18.01 -0.21 5.43
N LEU A 327 17.07 -1.04 4.97
CA LEU A 327 15.62 -0.82 5.01
C LEU A 327 14.87 -2.08 5.48
N GLU A 328 15.40 -2.76 6.50
CA GLU A 328 14.89 -4.06 6.96
C GLU A 328 13.51 -4.00 7.64
N ASP A 329 13.15 -2.83 8.19
CA ASP A 329 11.90 -2.63 8.92
C ASP A 329 11.44 -1.18 8.88
N VAL A 330 10.23 -0.92 9.41
CA VAL A 330 9.63 0.42 9.43
C VAL A 330 10.42 1.45 10.25
N SER A 331 11.42 1.06 11.05
CA SER A 331 12.29 2.02 11.76
C SER A 331 13.34 2.67 10.86
N LYS A 332 13.50 2.17 9.63
CA LYS A 332 14.61 2.54 8.74
C LYS A 332 14.33 3.69 7.78
N TYR A 333 13.12 4.22 7.71
CA TYR A 333 12.81 5.36 6.84
C TYR A 333 13.77 6.56 6.99
N PRO A 334 14.27 6.94 8.19
CA PRO A 334 15.26 8.00 8.32
C PRO A 334 16.55 7.76 7.53
N ALA A 335 16.97 6.50 7.35
CA ALA A 335 18.13 6.17 6.53
C ALA A 335 17.88 6.48 5.05
N LEU A 336 16.65 6.27 4.55
CA LEU A 336 16.30 6.58 3.16
C LEU A 336 16.30 8.10 2.95
N ILE A 337 15.72 8.85 3.89
CA ILE A 337 15.73 10.31 3.84
C ILE A 337 17.16 10.85 3.89
N GLN A 338 18.02 10.27 4.72
CA GLN A 338 19.45 10.61 4.74
C GLN A 338 20.12 10.35 3.38
N GLU A 339 19.86 9.21 2.75
CA GLU A 339 20.40 8.89 1.43
C GLU A 339 19.92 9.89 0.35
N LEU A 340 18.64 10.28 0.38
CA LEU A 340 18.13 11.28 -0.57
C LEU A 340 18.72 12.68 -0.33
N LEU A 341 18.94 13.07 0.93
CA LEU A 341 19.65 14.30 1.25
C LEU A 341 21.10 14.28 0.73
N HIS A 342 21.82 13.16 0.88
CA HIS A 342 23.15 12.99 0.29
C HIS A 342 23.14 13.16 -1.24
N ARG A 343 22.03 12.85 -1.90
CA ARG A 343 21.81 13.02 -3.34
C ARG A 343 21.30 14.41 -3.72
N ASN A 344 21.43 15.39 -2.82
CA ASN A 344 21.01 16.78 -3.01
C ASN A 344 19.50 16.97 -3.24
N TRP A 345 18.67 16.07 -2.68
CA TRP A 345 17.26 16.39 -2.53
C TRP A 345 17.09 17.54 -1.55
N THR A 346 16.23 18.49 -1.88
CA THR A 346 15.93 19.61 -0.99
C THR A 346 14.98 19.15 0.11
N GLU A 347 15.05 19.81 1.27
CA GLU A 347 14.14 19.56 2.38
C GLU A 347 12.67 19.83 2.00
N GLY A 348 12.43 20.78 1.09
CA GLY A 348 11.09 21.04 0.54
C GLY A 348 10.55 19.85 -0.26
N GLU A 349 11.34 19.31 -1.18
CA GLU A 349 10.97 18.12 -1.96
C GLU A 349 10.75 16.90 -1.06
N LEU A 350 11.58 16.72 -0.04
CA LEU A 350 11.43 15.61 0.90
C LEU A 350 10.23 15.78 1.82
N ALA A 351 9.89 17.01 2.24
CA ALA A 351 8.63 17.28 2.95
C ALA A 351 7.40 16.96 2.07
N ASP A 352 7.51 17.18 0.76
CA ASP A 352 6.49 16.83 -0.21
C ASP A 352 6.31 15.30 -0.29
N VAL A 353 7.42 14.56 -0.47
CA VAL A 353 7.47 13.09 -0.48
C VAL A 353 6.97 12.48 0.83
N LEU A 354 7.39 13.03 1.96
CA LEU A 354 7.05 12.49 3.29
C LEU A 354 5.55 12.58 3.57
N ARG A 355 4.86 13.64 3.11
CA ARG A 355 3.43 13.79 3.42
C ARG A 355 2.62 14.73 2.55
N ARG A 356 3.17 15.86 2.09
CA ARG A 356 2.31 16.92 1.52
C ARG A 356 1.68 16.47 0.20
N ASN A 357 2.36 15.63 -0.57
CA ASN A 357 1.83 15.06 -1.81
C ASN A 357 0.64 14.13 -1.56
N PHE A 358 0.72 13.26 -0.55
CA PHE A 358 -0.41 12.40 -0.17
C PHE A 358 -1.59 13.22 0.32
N LEU A 359 -1.34 14.19 1.20
CA LEU A 359 -2.37 15.09 1.71
C LEU A 359 -3.09 15.83 0.57
N ARG A 360 -2.36 16.36 -0.41
CA ARG A 360 -2.95 16.98 -1.60
C ARG A 360 -3.90 16.03 -2.32
N VAL A 361 -3.46 14.81 -2.63
CA VAL A 361 -4.30 13.84 -3.35
C VAL A 361 -5.55 13.50 -2.54
N PHE A 362 -5.40 13.28 -1.23
CA PHE A 362 -6.54 12.95 -0.37
C PHE A 362 -7.54 14.11 -0.32
N GLU A 363 -7.08 15.35 -0.19
CA GLU A 363 -7.94 16.54 -0.22
C GLU A 363 -8.64 16.74 -1.56
N GLU A 364 -7.94 16.55 -2.68
CA GLU A 364 -8.54 16.65 -4.02
C GLU A 364 -9.59 15.55 -4.25
N VAL A 365 -9.38 14.33 -3.73
CA VAL A 365 -10.37 13.24 -3.77
C VAL A 365 -11.61 13.61 -2.93
N GLU A 366 -11.43 14.17 -1.74
CA GLU A 366 -12.54 14.64 -0.91
C GLU A 366 -13.26 15.86 -1.52
N GLN A 367 -12.55 16.71 -2.25
CA GLN A 367 -13.15 17.81 -3.00
C GLN A 367 -14.07 17.29 -4.09
N VAL A 368 -13.63 16.32 -4.90
CA VAL A 368 -14.46 15.68 -5.93
C VAL A 368 -15.70 15.02 -5.33
N ARG A 369 -15.57 14.34 -4.18
CA ARG A 369 -16.74 13.83 -3.43
C ARG A 369 -17.75 14.93 -3.14
N ASN A 370 -17.29 16.07 -2.64
CA ASN A 370 -18.16 17.19 -2.29
C ASN A 370 -18.83 17.81 -3.52
N GLU A 371 -18.12 17.90 -4.64
CA GLU A 371 -18.66 18.36 -5.93
C GLU A 371 -19.73 17.39 -6.49
N LEU A 372 -19.58 16.09 -6.22
CA LEU A 372 -20.50 15.03 -6.66
C LEU A 372 -21.60 14.71 -5.64
N ASN A 373 -21.77 15.51 -4.58
CA ASN A 373 -22.70 15.22 -3.47
C ASN A 373 -24.18 15.07 -3.90
N SER A 374 -24.56 15.69 -5.00
CA SER A 374 -25.91 15.68 -5.58
C SER A 374 -26.17 14.47 -6.48
N ILE A 375 -25.11 13.75 -6.86
CA ILE A 375 -25.22 12.54 -7.68
C ILE A 375 -25.64 11.38 -6.78
N PRO A 376 -26.75 10.68 -7.10
CA PRO A 376 -27.18 9.53 -6.32
C PRO A 376 -26.16 8.37 -6.44
N PRO A 377 -26.11 7.45 -5.46
CA PRO A 377 -25.31 6.24 -5.56
C PRO A 377 -25.57 5.46 -6.85
N SER A 378 -24.52 4.98 -7.50
CA SER A 378 -24.66 4.14 -8.68
C SER A 378 -25.32 2.81 -8.32
N GLU A 379 -26.29 2.41 -9.14
CA GLU A 379 -27.02 1.14 -9.06
C GLU A 379 -26.63 0.17 -10.19
N VAL A 380 -25.59 0.49 -10.95
CA VAL A 380 -25.08 -0.39 -12.02
C VAL A 380 -24.72 -1.74 -11.40
N GLN A 381 -25.25 -2.80 -12.02
CA GLN A 381 -24.92 -4.18 -11.68
C GLN A 381 -24.10 -4.78 -12.79
N ILE A 382 -23.08 -5.57 -12.41
CA ILE A 382 -22.36 -6.38 -13.38
C ILE A 382 -23.29 -7.49 -13.91
N PRO A 383 -23.30 -7.77 -15.23
CA PRO A 383 -24.06 -8.88 -15.78
C PRO A 383 -23.61 -10.22 -15.20
N MET A 384 -24.55 -11.15 -15.00
CA MET A 384 -24.25 -12.46 -14.38
C MET A 384 -23.33 -13.31 -15.27
N GLU A 385 -23.43 -13.17 -16.58
CA GLU A 385 -22.56 -13.81 -17.56
C GLU A 385 -21.09 -13.35 -17.46
N GLU A 386 -20.84 -12.13 -16.96
CA GLU A 386 -19.50 -11.60 -16.72
C GLU A 386 -18.91 -12.08 -15.38
N VAL A 387 -19.74 -12.58 -14.47
CA VAL A 387 -19.33 -13.07 -13.14
C VAL A 387 -19.73 -14.54 -13.00
N GLN A 388 -18.82 -15.42 -13.40
CA GLN A 388 -19.03 -16.87 -13.39
C GLN A 388 -18.80 -17.48 -12.01
N ASN A 389 -19.42 -16.91 -10.98
CA ASN A 389 -19.23 -17.29 -9.58
C ASN A 389 -20.27 -18.33 -9.13
N PRO A 390 -19.90 -19.62 -8.92
CA PRO A 390 -20.84 -20.65 -8.47
C PRO A 390 -21.35 -20.45 -7.03
N CYS A 391 -20.68 -19.62 -6.23
CA CYS A 391 -21.09 -19.27 -4.87
C CYS A 391 -22.06 -18.08 -4.82
N ARG A 392 -22.41 -17.47 -5.97
CA ARG A 392 -23.37 -16.36 -6.06
C ARG A 392 -24.77 -16.87 -6.41
N LEU A 393 -25.73 -16.67 -5.51
CA LEU A 393 -27.14 -16.97 -5.78
C LEU A 393 -27.82 -15.78 -6.49
N VAL A 394 -28.54 -16.06 -7.57
CA VAL A 394 -29.52 -15.11 -8.12
C VAL A 394 -30.77 -15.19 -7.26
N LEU A 395 -31.05 -14.14 -6.50
CA LEU A 395 -32.30 -14.05 -5.73
C LEU A 395 -33.49 -14.04 -6.71
N ARG A 396 -34.22 -15.15 -6.76
CA ARG A 396 -35.47 -15.29 -7.51
C ARG A 396 -36.61 -15.42 -6.50
N PRO A 397 -37.81 -14.88 -6.78
CA PRO A 397 -38.98 -15.19 -5.98
C PRO A 397 -39.11 -16.72 -5.83
N PRO A 398 -39.45 -17.22 -4.64
CA PRO A 398 -39.68 -18.66 -4.45
C PRO A 398 -40.74 -19.12 -5.45
N ASP A 399 -40.49 -20.20 -6.20
CA ASP A 399 -41.52 -20.79 -7.06
C ASP A 399 -42.64 -21.35 -6.16
N PRO A 400 -43.89 -20.87 -6.28
CA PRO A 400 -45.01 -21.39 -5.50
C PRO A 400 -45.23 -22.89 -5.67
N ARG A 401 -44.69 -23.50 -6.74
CA ARG A 401 -44.83 -24.92 -7.07
C ARG A 401 -43.62 -25.78 -6.65
N GLY A 402 -42.62 -25.19 -6.00
CA GLY A 402 -41.29 -25.78 -5.85
C GLY A 402 -40.80 -25.92 -4.41
N LEU A 403 -41.67 -26.15 -3.42
CA LEU A 403 -41.19 -26.71 -2.16
C LEU A 403 -40.78 -28.17 -2.42
N PRO A 404 -39.53 -28.58 -2.12
CA PRO A 404 -39.20 -29.99 -2.08
C PRO A 404 -40.08 -30.61 -1.00
N SER A 405 -40.91 -31.58 -1.36
CA SER A 405 -41.43 -32.53 -0.39
C SER A 405 -40.22 -33.15 0.31
N ASP A 406 -40.18 -33.09 1.64
CA ASP A 406 -39.30 -33.94 2.45
C ASP A 406 -39.34 -35.36 1.87
N GLN A 407 -38.27 -35.76 1.17
CA GLN A 407 -38.11 -37.17 0.86
C GLN A 407 -37.81 -37.85 2.19
N GLY A 408 -38.83 -38.51 2.72
CA GLY A 408 -38.70 -39.50 3.77
C GLY A 408 -37.66 -40.57 3.41
N PRO A 409 -37.26 -41.41 4.37
CA PRO A 409 -36.08 -42.25 4.25
C PRO A 409 -36.15 -43.11 2.99
N SER A 410 -35.11 -43.01 2.16
CA SER A 410 -34.97 -43.80 0.93
C SER A 410 -35.17 -45.28 1.26
N SER A 411 -36.23 -45.87 0.72
CA SER A 411 -36.40 -47.31 0.66
C SER A 411 -35.24 -47.91 -0.14
N GLY A 412 -34.41 -48.71 0.54
CA GLY A 412 -33.36 -49.51 -0.09
C GLY A 412 -33.91 -50.51 -1.11
N PRO A 413 -33.05 -51.12 -1.94
CA PRO A 413 -33.49 -51.99 -3.02
C PRO A 413 -34.13 -53.29 -2.47
N PRO A 414 -35.11 -53.88 -3.17
CA PRO A 414 -35.74 -55.13 -2.76
C PRO A 414 -34.73 -56.28 -2.80
N GLY A 415 -34.65 -57.03 -1.70
CA GLY A 415 -33.69 -58.10 -1.49
C GLY A 415 -33.81 -59.25 -2.48
N LEU A 416 -32.65 -59.72 -2.97
CA LEU A 416 -32.49 -61.09 -3.42
C LEU A 416 -32.35 -62.00 -2.19
N LEU A 417 -33.32 -62.90 -1.97
CA LEU A 417 -33.16 -64.02 -1.07
C LEU A 417 -32.14 -65.00 -1.67
N ILE A 418 -30.94 -65.07 -1.10
CA ILE A 418 -30.02 -66.19 -1.29
C ILE A 418 -30.14 -67.07 -0.04
N LEU A 419 -30.73 -68.25 -0.21
CA LEU A 419 -30.78 -69.31 0.79
C LEU A 419 -29.39 -69.96 0.86
N ALA A 420 -28.59 -69.62 1.86
CA ALA A 420 -27.34 -70.31 2.16
C ALA A 420 -27.53 -71.19 3.40
N ILE A 421 -27.57 -72.50 3.15
CA ILE A 421 -27.65 -73.57 4.14
C ILE A 421 -26.38 -73.57 4.99
N VAL A 422 -26.55 -73.49 6.31
CA VAL A 422 -25.48 -73.68 7.29
C VAL A 422 -25.13 -75.16 7.38
N LEU A 423 -23.93 -75.53 6.97
CA LEU A 423 -23.28 -76.78 7.33
C LEU A 423 -21.99 -76.45 8.09
N LEU A 424 -22.01 -76.65 9.41
CA LEU A 424 -20.81 -76.89 10.21
C LEU A 424 -20.44 -78.36 10.06
N PRO A 425 -19.14 -78.69 9.96
CA PRO A 425 -18.53 -79.30 11.14
C PRO A 425 -17.04 -78.95 11.41
N SER A 426 -16.74 -78.96 12.71
CA SER A 426 -15.57 -79.57 13.37
C SER A 426 -14.14 -79.12 13.00
N SER A 427 -13.57 -78.32 13.91
CA SER A 427 -12.31 -78.52 14.64
C SER A 427 -11.23 -79.44 14.02
N VAL A 428 -9.99 -78.93 13.93
CA VAL A 428 -8.74 -79.59 14.37
C VAL A 428 -7.59 -78.56 14.41
N PHE A 429 -6.80 -78.62 15.49
CA PHE A 429 -5.55 -77.92 15.79
C PHE A 429 -4.35 -78.35 14.90
N LEU A 430 -3.33 -77.48 14.75
CA LEU A 430 -1.86 -77.69 14.89
C LEU A 430 -1.08 -76.67 14.03
N ILE A 431 -0.33 -75.73 14.64
CA ILE A 431 1.16 -75.68 14.81
C ILE A 431 1.95 -75.71 13.49
N GLU A 432 2.50 -74.58 13.04
CA GLU A 432 3.89 -74.11 13.21
C GLU A 432 3.99 -72.60 12.91
#